data_AF-A0A444MEZ4-F1
#
_entry.id   AF-A0A444MEZ4-F1
#
_cell.length_a   1.000
_cell.length_b   1.000
_cell.length_c   1.000
_cell.angle_alpha   90.00
_cell.angle_beta   90.00
_cell.angle_gamma   90.00
#
_symmetry.space_group_name_H-M   'P 1'
#
loop_
_entity.id
_entity.type
_entity.pdbx_description
1 polymer ?
#
loop_
_entity_poly.entity_id
_entity_poly.type
_entity_poly.pdbx_seq_one_letter_code
_entity_poly.pdbx_strand_id
1 'polypeptide(L)' 'MSIPAEMSQEDVLQIRLGQLQREHRDMDEAILALEQSGRADQLTLRRLKKQKLCLKDQIAALSDRLIPDIIA' A
#
# COMPACT_ATOMS: atom_id res chain seq x y z
N MET A 1 -3.80 -23.52 -27.50
CA MET A 1 -2.79 -22.58 -26.96
C MET A 1 -3.26 -21.19 -27.36
N SER A 2 -3.84 -20.44 -26.43
CA SER A 2 -4.35 -19.10 -26.69
C SER A 2 -3.83 -18.21 -25.59
N ILE A 3 -2.79 -17.45 -25.90
CA ILE A 3 -2.28 -16.39 -25.04
C ILE A 3 -2.73 -15.08 -25.69
N PRO A 4 -3.68 -14.36 -25.12
CA PRO A 4 -3.61 -12.92 -25.05
C PRO A 4 -3.04 -12.60 -23.67
N ALA A 5 -1.73 -12.32 -23.62
CA ALA A 5 -1.12 -11.65 -22.48
C ALA A 5 -1.44 -10.15 -22.59
N GLU A 6 -2.72 -9.83 -22.74
CA GLU A 6 -3.22 -8.48 -22.50
C GLU A 6 -3.52 -8.46 -21.02
N MET A 7 -2.59 -7.93 -20.21
CA MET A 7 -2.88 -7.69 -18.80
C MET A 7 -4.16 -6.87 -18.73
N SER A 8 -5.21 -7.43 -18.13
CA SER A 8 -6.47 -6.74 -18.01
C SER A 8 -6.25 -5.52 -17.10
N GLN A 9 -7.04 -4.46 -17.28
CA GLN A 9 -6.93 -3.29 -16.40
C GLN A 9 -7.07 -3.68 -14.92
N GLU A 10 -7.85 -4.73 -14.65
CA GLU A 10 -8.02 -5.35 -13.34
C GLU A 10 -6.72 -5.99 -12.82
N ASP A 11 -5.99 -6.76 -13.64
CA ASP A 11 -4.70 -7.36 -13.28
C ASP A 11 -3.69 -6.28 -12.89
N VAL A 12 -3.64 -5.19 -13.65
CA VAL A 12 -2.76 -4.04 -13.38
C VAL A 12 -3.12 -3.40 -12.04
N LEU A 13 -4.41 -3.21 -11.76
CA LEU A 13 -4.88 -2.67 -10.49
C LEU A 13 -4.56 -3.61 -9.33
N GLN A 14 -4.74 -4.92 -9.47
CA GLN A 14 -4.41 -5.89 -8.42
C GLN A 14 -2.91 -5.92 -8.11
N ILE A 15 -2.05 -5.88 -9.13
CA ILE A 15 -0.60 -5.80 -8.94
C ILE A 15 -0.23 -4.52 -8.19
N ARG A 16 -0.82 -3.39 -8.58
CA ARG A 16 -0.58 -2.09 -7.92
C ARG A 16 -1.08 -2.08 -6.48
N LEU A 17 -2.23 -2.71 -6.20
CA LEU A 17 -2.74 -2.89 -4.85
C LEU A 17 -1.76 -3.70 -4.00
N GLY A 18 -1.27 -4.83 -4.52
CA GLY A 18 -0.30 -5.68 -3.84
C GLY A 18 1.07 -5.02 -3.64
N GLN A 19 1.46 -4.08 -4.52
CA GLN A 19 2.65 -3.24 -4.31
C GLN A 19 2.42 -2.24 -3.17
N LEU A 20 1.31 -1.49 -3.21
CA LEU A 20 0.97 -0.52 -2.16
C LEU A 20 0.84 -1.19 -0.78
N GLN A 21 0.23 -2.38 -0.71
CA GLN A 21 0.11 -3.15 0.54
C GLN A 21 1.48 -3.59 1.08
N ARG A 22 2.39 -4.01 0.21
CA ARG A 22 3.77 -4.35 0.60
C ARG A 22 4.50 -3.11 1.10
N GLU A 23 4.45 -2.01 0.36
CA GLU A 23 5.08 -0.75 0.74
C GLU A 23 4.55 -0.20 2.08
N HIS A 24 3.24 -0.33 2.32
CA HIS A 24 2.65 0.01 3.62
C HIS A 24 3.20 -0.86 4.75
N ARG A 25 3.40 -2.17 4.53
CA ARG A 25 3.99 -3.07 5.53
C ARG A 25 5.46 -2.73 5.80
N ASP A 26 6.26 -2.51 4.75
CA ASP A 26 7.64 -2.06 4.87
C ASP A 26 7.75 -0.75 5.66
N MET A 27 6.84 0.19 5.41
CA MET A 27 6.76 1.43 6.18
C MET A 27 6.40 1.20 7.66
N ASP A 28 5.53 0.24 7.96
CA ASP A 28 5.21 -0.16 9.33
C ASP A 28 6.46 -0.70 10.05
N GLU A 29 7.19 -1.60 9.40
CA GLU A 29 8.43 -2.19 9.93
C GLU A 29 9.50 -1.12 10.12
N ALA A 30 9.66 -0.19 9.18
CA ALA A 30 10.58 0.93 9.30
C ALA A 30 10.24 1.85 10.48
N ILE A 31 8.95 2.15 10.69
CA ILE A 31 8.50 2.92 11.86
C ILE A 31 8.82 2.17 13.16
N LEU A 32 8.50 0.88 13.22
CA LEU A 32 8.77 0.02 14.38
C LEU A 32 10.26 -0.07 14.70
N ALA A 33 11.10 -0.25 13.69
CA ALA A 33 12.56 -0.28 13.85
C ALA A 33 13.09 1.06 14.35
N LEU A 34 12.58 2.17 13.82
CA LEU A 34 12.93 3.51 14.28
C LEU A 34 12.51 3.70 15.74
N GLU A 35 11.26 3.38 16.10
CA GLU A 35 10.74 3.50 17.47
C GLU A 35 11.57 2.64 18.46
N GLN A 36 11.94 1.42 18.08
CA GLN A 36 12.78 0.53 18.89
C GLN A 36 14.23 1.02 19.04
N SER A 37 14.77 1.73 18.04
CA SER A 37 16.14 2.26 18.09
C SER A 37 16.35 3.33 19.17
N GLY A 38 15.27 3.90 19.74
CA GLY A 38 15.31 4.87 20.84
C GLY A 38 15.93 6.24 20.48
N ARG A 39 16.48 6.38 19.26
CA ARG A 39 17.05 7.62 18.70
C ARG A 39 16.17 8.22 17.61
N ALA A 40 14.95 7.70 17.44
CA ALA A 40 14.03 8.18 16.43
C ALA A 40 13.68 9.65 16.67
N ASP A 41 14.01 10.47 15.67
CA ASP A 41 13.59 11.86 15.63
C ASP A 41 12.05 11.92 15.51
N GLN A 42 11.39 12.62 16.44
CA GLN A 42 9.93 12.70 16.48
C GLN A 42 9.35 13.32 15.19
N LEU A 43 10.08 14.20 14.50
CA LEU A 43 9.66 14.75 13.22
C LEU A 43 9.67 13.67 12.14
N THR A 44 10.70 12.83 12.12
CA THR A 44 10.81 11.70 11.19
C THR A 44 9.68 10.69 11.40
N LEU A 45 9.40 10.32 12.65
CA LEU A 45 8.26 9.45 12.98
C LEU A 45 6.92 10.06 12.54
N ARG A 46 6.70 11.34 12.78
CA ARG A 46 5.47 12.03 12.33
C ARG A 46 5.34 12.03 10.81
N ARG A 47 6.44 12.27 10.08
CA ARG A 47 6.46 12.23 8.61
C ARG A 47 6.17 10.83 8.08
N LEU A 48 6.76 9.79 8.68
CA LEU A 48 6.50 8.40 8.30
C LEU A 48 5.05 8.00 8.60
N LYS A 49 4.52 8.34 9.78
CA LYS A 49 3.10 8.07 10.12
C LYS A 49 2.13 8.79 9.16
N LYS A 50 2.46 10.01 8.72
CA LYS A 50 1.65 10.74 7.71
C LYS A 50 1.72 10.06 6.34
N GLN A 51 2.91 9.65 5.90
CA GLN A 51 3.08 8.90 4.65
C GLN A 51 2.33 7.56 4.70
N LYS A 52 2.35 6.87 5.86
CA LYS A 52 1.62 5.63 6.10
C LYS A 52 0.12 5.81 5.92
N LEU A 53 -0.42 6.89 6.50
CA LEU A 53 -1.83 7.24 6.34
C LEU A 53 -2.18 7.46 4.86
N CYS A 54 -1.35 8.20 4.13
CA CYS A 54 -1.55 8.44 2.70
C CYS A 54 -1.49 7.15 1.86
N LEU A 55 -0.60 6.21 2.18
CA LEU A 55 -0.57 4.89 1.55
C LEU A 55 -1.85 4.11 1.85
N LYS A 56 -2.32 4.14 3.10
CA LYS A 56 -3.58 3.50 3.49
C LYS A 56 -4.78 4.08 2.73
N ASP A 57 -4.87 5.40 2.60
CA ASP A 57 -5.92 6.05 1.81
C ASP A 57 -5.86 5.66 0.33
N GLN A 58 -4.66 5.58 -0.25
CA GLN A 58 -4.49 5.11 -1.63
C GLN A 58 -4.88 3.64 -1.80
N ILE A 59 -4.52 2.77 -0.86
CA ILE A 59 -4.95 1.37 -0.83
C ILE A 59 -6.47 1.30 -0.74
N ALA A 60 -7.09 2.10 0.12
CA ALA A 60 -8.54 2.13 0.29
C ALA A 60 -9.24 2.58 -0.99
N ALA A 61 -8.79 3.67 -1.62
CA ALA A 61 -9.36 4.16 -2.88
C ALA A 61 -9.17 3.17 -4.04
N LEU A 62 -8.02 2.50 -4.10
CA LEU A 62 -7.73 1.53 -5.15
C LEU A 62 -8.45 0.20 -4.93
N SER A 63 -8.60 -0.21 -3.67
CA SER A 63 -9.46 -1.32 -3.25
C SER A 63 -10.92 -1.02 -3.55
N ASP A 64 -11.42 0.18 -3.24
CA ASP A 64 -12.81 0.59 -3.51
C ASP A 64 -13.14 0.61 -5.01
N ARG A 65 -12.13 0.79 -5.87
CA ARG A 65 -12.26 0.70 -7.32
C ARG A 65 -12.19 -0.74 -7.87
N LEU A 66 -11.56 -1.66 -7.15
CA LEU A 66 -11.46 -3.10 -7.47
C LEU A 66 -12.58 -3.94 -6.85
N ILE A 67 -13.03 -3.57 -5.65
CA ILE A 67 -14.06 -4.23 -4.85
C ILE A 67 -15.52 -3.80 -5.19
N PRO A 68 -15.84 -2.77 -6.01
CA PRO A 68 -17.24 -2.40 -6.23
C PRO A 68 -17.99 -3.51 -7.00
N ASP A 69 -17.27 -4.41 -7.67
CA ASP A 69 -17.80 -5.55 -8.41
C ASP A 69 -17.97 -6.83 -7.56
N ILE A 70 -17.40 -6.89 -6.35
CA ILE A 70 -17.35 -8.11 -5.51
C ILE A 70 -18.44 -8.10 -4.42
N ILE A 71 -19.12 -6.97 -4.21
CA ILE A 71 -20.20 -6.78 -3.20
C ILE A 71 -21.43 -6.10 -3.84
N ALA A 72 -21.76 -6.42 -5.09
CA ALA A 72 -23.00 -6.03 -5.78
C ALA A 72 -23.86 -7.25 -6.11
#